data_AF-A0AAP0WUL8-F1
#
_entry.id   AF-A0AAP0WUL8-F1
#
_cell.length_a   1.000
_cell.length_b   1.000
_cell.length_c   1.000
_cell.angle_alpha   90.00
_cell.angle_beta   90.00
_cell.angle_gamma   90.00
#
_symmetry.space_group_name_H-M   'P 1'
#
loop_
_entity.id
_entity.type
_entity.pdbx_description
1 polymer ?
#
loop_
_entity_poly.entity_id
_entity_poly.type
_entity_poly.pdbx_seq_one_letter_code
_entity_poly.pdbx_strand_id
1 'polypeptide(L)'
;MPRNRDEPPAVRVYTVCDESKYLMVRNVPALGCGDELLKLFASYGNVEECKPMDAEDSEPFTDVYWIKFHQVSNARFAKRKLDEFVFLGNRLQVSYAPHFESFSDTKEKLEGRRKEVLARLNPGRSKGSTVQSSSGLSEPLLAATPPPPNCVSHRMNSKQQWDSGEAEYLSHTTDSSITMVSSDKDHFASQSMNQTVRLVREKLNKIQSSSEHLEAGSAVKKPRVDNRRRI
;
A
#
# COMPACT_ATOMS: atom_id res chain seq x y z
N MET A 1 20.50 -5.60 -21.70
CA MET A 1 20.34 -7.06 -21.90
C MET A 1 18.90 -7.38 -22.27
N PRO A 2 18.63 -7.95 -23.46
CA PRO A 2 17.30 -8.47 -23.77
C PRO A 2 16.96 -9.56 -22.74
N ARG A 3 15.78 -9.51 -22.13
CA ARG A 3 15.28 -10.60 -21.27
C ARG A 3 15.33 -11.89 -22.11
N ASN A 4 16.21 -12.80 -21.74
CA ASN A 4 16.29 -14.12 -22.33
C ASN A 4 14.92 -14.78 -22.13
N ARG A 5 14.15 -14.95 -23.22
CA ARG A 5 12.73 -15.36 -23.14
C ARG A 5 12.57 -16.85 -22.81
N ASP A 6 13.67 -17.58 -22.77
CA ASP A 6 13.73 -19.02 -22.53
C ASP A 6 14.01 -19.37 -21.06
N GLU A 7 14.21 -18.37 -20.19
CA GLU A 7 14.37 -18.61 -18.75
C GLU A 7 13.02 -18.46 -18.04
N PRO A 8 12.58 -19.46 -17.24
CA PRO A 8 11.33 -19.37 -16.51
C PRO A 8 11.33 -18.11 -15.64
N PRO A 9 10.18 -17.40 -15.48
CA PRO A 9 10.10 -16.20 -14.67
C PRO A 9 10.63 -16.48 -13.26
N ALA A 10 11.81 -15.94 -12.94
CA ALA A 10 12.38 -16.08 -11.61
C ALA A 10 11.44 -15.42 -10.60
N VAL A 11 10.86 -16.22 -9.69
CA VAL A 11 10.04 -15.70 -8.59
C VAL A 11 10.99 -14.99 -7.63
N ARG A 12 11.09 -13.67 -7.77
CA ARG A 12 11.90 -12.82 -6.88
C ARG A 12 10.99 -12.23 -5.81
N VAL A 13 11.29 -12.52 -4.56
CA VAL A 13 10.66 -11.85 -3.42
C VAL A 13 11.34 -10.50 -3.26
N TYR A 14 10.55 -9.42 -3.36
CA TYR A 14 11.03 -8.07 -3.09
C TYR A 14 10.59 -7.64 -1.70
N THR A 15 11.55 -7.14 -0.94
CA THR A 15 11.38 -6.63 0.42
C THR A 15 11.71 -5.14 0.46
N VAL A 16 11.42 -4.52 1.59
CA VAL A 16 11.76 -3.11 1.85
C VAL A 16 13.27 -2.87 1.81
N CYS A 17 14.07 -3.92 2.04
CA CYS A 17 15.53 -3.85 1.97
C CYS A 17 16.06 -3.81 0.53
N ASP A 18 15.28 -4.33 -0.44
CA ASP A 18 15.63 -4.30 -1.86
C ASP A 18 15.33 -2.94 -2.50
N GLU A 19 14.51 -2.12 -1.84
CA GLU A 19 14.23 -0.75 -2.21
C GLU A 19 15.25 0.19 -1.58
N SER A 20 15.61 1.24 -2.30
CA SER A 20 16.52 2.27 -1.82
C SER A 20 16.18 3.62 -2.41
N LYS A 21 16.57 4.70 -1.72
CA LYS A 21 16.57 6.06 -2.30
C LYS A 21 17.72 6.30 -3.26
N TYR A 22 18.70 5.41 -3.27
CA TYR A 22 19.81 5.39 -4.20
C TYR A 22 19.47 4.51 -5.41
N LEU A 23 19.62 5.09 -6.59
CA LEU A 23 19.47 4.42 -7.87
C LEU A 23 20.81 4.41 -8.60
N MET A 24 21.09 3.30 -9.26
CA MET A 24 22.18 3.17 -10.22
C MET A 24 21.58 3.14 -11.62
N VAL A 25 22.06 4.02 -12.48
CA VAL A 25 21.60 4.16 -13.86
C VAL A 25 22.75 3.78 -14.77
N ARG A 26 22.61 2.66 -15.47
CA ARG A 26 23.58 2.18 -16.46
C ARG A 26 23.09 2.47 -17.87
N ASN A 27 23.99 2.34 -18.84
CA ASN A 27 23.74 2.57 -20.26
C ASN A 27 23.38 4.03 -20.60
N VAL A 28 23.93 4.98 -19.84
CA VAL A 28 23.83 6.41 -20.16
C VAL A 28 24.87 6.73 -21.23
N PRO A 29 24.56 7.45 -22.32
CA PRO A 29 25.57 7.79 -23.32
C PRO A 29 26.70 8.66 -22.73
N ALA A 30 27.96 8.30 -23.03
CA ALA A 30 29.15 9.04 -22.59
C ALA A 30 29.38 10.35 -23.37
N LEU A 31 28.32 11.17 -23.45
CA LEU A 31 28.29 12.47 -24.12
C LEU A 31 28.34 13.63 -23.10
N GLY A 32 28.54 13.35 -21.82
CA GLY A 32 28.47 14.35 -20.75
C GLY A 32 27.05 14.83 -20.45
N CYS A 33 26.03 13.97 -20.65
CA CYS A 33 24.62 14.30 -20.50
C CYS A 33 24.09 14.20 -19.05
N GLY A 34 24.97 14.33 -18.05
CA GLY A 34 24.63 14.22 -16.63
C GLY A 34 23.58 15.22 -16.16
N ASP A 35 23.61 16.46 -16.69
CA ASP A 35 22.64 17.51 -16.35
C ASP A 35 21.24 17.20 -16.90
N GLU A 36 21.17 16.67 -18.11
CA GLU A 36 19.91 16.24 -18.72
C GLU A 36 19.33 15.03 -17.99
N LEU A 37 20.19 14.10 -17.58
CA LEU A 37 19.82 12.96 -16.75
C LEU A 37 19.27 13.44 -15.40
N LEU A 38 19.97 14.37 -14.73
CA LEU A 38 19.50 14.96 -13.48
C LEU A 38 18.13 15.63 -13.65
N LYS A 39 17.93 16.42 -14.72
CA LYS A 39 16.65 17.06 -15.03
C LYS A 39 15.54 16.04 -15.26
N LEU A 40 15.83 14.94 -15.96
CA LEU A 40 14.89 13.85 -16.18
C LEU A 40 14.45 13.21 -14.86
N PHE A 41 15.39 12.86 -13.98
CA PHE A 41 15.08 12.25 -12.69
C PHE A 41 14.42 13.23 -11.71
N ALA A 42 14.79 14.51 -11.76
CA ALA A 42 14.18 15.57 -10.95
C ALA A 42 12.68 15.77 -11.25
N SER A 43 12.21 15.44 -12.47
CA SER A 43 10.79 15.49 -12.80
C SER A 43 9.92 14.52 -11.97
N TYR A 44 10.53 13.48 -11.39
CA TYR A 44 9.86 12.47 -10.57
C TYR A 44 9.98 12.71 -9.07
N GLY A 45 10.75 13.73 -8.65
CA GLY A 45 10.88 14.12 -7.25
C GLY A 45 12.20 14.82 -6.95
N ASN A 46 12.36 15.27 -5.69
CA ASN A 46 13.56 15.98 -5.27
C ASN A 46 14.79 15.04 -5.27
N VAL A 47 15.79 15.38 -6.08
CA VAL A 47 17.08 14.70 -6.17
C VAL A 47 18.09 15.46 -5.31
N GLU A 48 18.74 14.77 -4.39
CA GLU A 48 19.78 15.35 -3.53
C GLU A 48 21.13 15.39 -4.24
N GLU A 49 21.45 14.33 -4.98
CA GLU A 49 22.78 14.16 -5.55
C GLU A 49 22.71 13.30 -6.82
N CYS A 50 23.50 13.67 -7.83
CA CYS A 50 23.73 12.91 -9.04
C CYS A 50 25.21 13.03 -9.38
N LYS A 51 25.95 11.93 -9.43
CA LYS A 51 27.33 11.95 -9.93
C LYS A 51 27.59 10.78 -10.87
N PRO A 52 28.55 10.92 -11.80
CA PRO A 52 29.09 9.77 -12.50
C PRO A 52 29.82 8.83 -11.52
N MET A 53 29.85 7.55 -11.86
CA MET A 53 30.52 6.51 -11.10
C MET A 53 31.77 6.09 -11.88
N ASP A 54 32.95 6.50 -11.40
CA ASP A 54 34.21 6.43 -12.17
C ASP A 54 34.96 5.08 -12.04
N ALA A 55 34.40 4.10 -11.33
CA ALA A 55 35.09 2.87 -10.99
C ALA A 55 34.71 1.72 -11.93
N GLU A 56 35.57 1.44 -12.91
CA GLU A 56 35.78 0.16 -13.64
C GLU A 56 34.58 -0.54 -14.33
N ASP A 57 33.34 -0.08 -14.13
CA ASP A 57 32.08 -0.72 -14.56
C ASP A 57 31.45 -0.06 -15.82
N SER A 58 32.11 0.95 -16.40
CA SER A 58 31.61 1.64 -17.60
C SER A 58 31.98 0.87 -18.87
N GLU A 59 30.97 0.39 -19.60
CA GLU A 59 31.17 -0.16 -20.94
C GLU A 59 31.58 0.96 -21.92
N PRO A 60 32.32 0.64 -23.01
CA PRO A 60 32.71 1.64 -24.00
C PRO A 60 31.52 2.49 -24.46
N PHE A 61 31.71 3.81 -24.50
CA PHE A 61 30.71 4.80 -24.92
C PHE A 61 29.49 4.96 -23.99
N THR A 62 29.50 4.32 -22.81
CA THR A 62 28.44 4.47 -21.83
C THR A 62 28.98 4.77 -20.44
N ASP A 63 28.26 5.60 -19.71
CA ASP A 63 28.54 5.95 -18.33
C ASP A 63 27.52 5.33 -17.38
N VAL A 64 27.96 5.15 -16.14
CA VAL A 64 27.11 4.77 -15.02
C VAL A 64 26.97 5.95 -14.08
N TYR A 65 25.73 6.29 -13.72
CA TYR A 65 25.43 7.35 -12.77
C TYR A 65 24.82 6.77 -11.50
N TRP A 66 25.17 7.36 -10.36
CA TRP A 66 24.47 7.11 -9.11
C TRP A 66 23.63 8.36 -8.76
N ILE A 67 22.35 8.14 -8.46
CA ILE A 67 21.36 9.19 -8.20
C ILE A 67 20.75 8.93 -6.83
N LYS A 68 20.77 9.95 -5.97
CA LYS A 68 20.19 9.92 -4.64
C LYS A 68 18.94 10.80 -4.59
N PHE A 69 17.80 10.20 -4.31
CA PHE A 69 16.57 10.94 -4.01
C PHE A 69 16.48 11.30 -2.54
N HIS A 70 15.72 12.35 -2.24
CA HIS A 70 15.37 12.68 -0.86
C HIS A 70 14.48 11.63 -0.21
N GLN A 71 13.46 11.14 -0.94
CA GLN A 71 12.51 10.14 -0.44
C GLN A 71 12.57 8.84 -1.25
N VAL A 72 12.46 7.71 -0.55
CA VAL A 72 12.41 6.37 -1.16
C VAL A 72 11.18 6.22 -2.08
N SER A 73 10.06 6.86 -1.76
CA SER A 73 8.84 6.89 -2.61
C SER A 73 9.14 7.41 -4.02
N ASN A 74 9.89 8.51 -4.13
CA ASN A 74 10.25 9.14 -5.40
C ASN A 74 11.20 8.25 -6.20
N ALA A 75 12.21 7.68 -5.54
CA ALA A 75 13.12 6.72 -6.18
C ALA A 75 12.35 5.52 -6.76
N ARG A 76 11.35 4.99 -6.03
CA ARG A 76 10.50 3.89 -6.53
C ARG A 76 9.69 4.28 -7.75
N PHE A 77 9.15 5.49 -7.76
CA PHE A 77 8.38 5.99 -8.88
C PHE A 77 9.26 6.21 -10.11
N ALA A 78 10.41 6.86 -9.92
CA ALA A 78 11.42 7.08 -10.96
C ALA A 78 11.89 5.74 -11.55
N LYS A 79 12.31 4.77 -10.72
CA LYS A 79 12.73 3.44 -11.16
C LYS A 79 11.64 2.73 -11.96
N ARG A 80 10.38 2.80 -11.54
CA ARG A 80 9.26 2.17 -12.28
C ARG A 80 9.02 2.80 -13.65
N LYS A 81 9.34 4.08 -13.83
CA LYS A 81 9.06 4.84 -15.07
C LYS A 81 10.25 4.94 -16.01
N LEU A 82 11.46 4.96 -15.46
CA LEU A 82 12.69 5.21 -16.19
C LEU A 82 13.50 3.94 -16.48
N ASP A 83 13.17 2.81 -15.86
CA ASP A 83 13.77 1.53 -16.23
C ASP A 83 13.33 1.16 -17.66
N GLU A 84 14.31 0.85 -18.51
CA GLU A 84 14.18 0.64 -19.97
C GLU A 84 13.74 1.89 -20.78
N PHE A 85 13.72 3.08 -20.18
CA PHE A 85 13.37 4.33 -20.89
C PHE A 85 14.44 4.71 -21.92
N VAL A 86 14.00 5.19 -23.10
CA VAL A 86 14.91 5.62 -24.17
C VAL A 86 15.38 7.04 -23.89
N PHE A 87 16.65 7.18 -23.54
CA PHE A 87 17.34 8.44 -23.28
C PHE A 87 18.48 8.60 -24.28
N LEU A 88 18.41 9.65 -25.11
CA LEU A 88 19.41 9.98 -26.14
C LEU A 88 19.80 8.77 -27.03
N GLY A 89 18.81 7.94 -27.39
CA GLY A 89 18.99 6.74 -28.23
C GLY A 89 19.28 5.45 -27.46
N ASN A 90 19.71 5.53 -26.20
CA ASN A 90 20.01 4.36 -25.37
C ASN A 90 18.86 4.04 -24.41
N ARG A 91 18.65 2.75 -24.12
CA ARG A 91 17.69 2.32 -23.09
C ARG A 91 18.36 2.30 -21.74
N LEU A 92 17.94 3.18 -20.84
CA LEU A 92 18.45 3.23 -19.48
C LEU A 92 18.18 1.92 -18.75
N GLN A 93 19.14 1.50 -17.93
CA GLN A 93 18.96 0.37 -17.01
C GLN A 93 18.99 0.92 -15.60
N VAL A 94 17.87 0.88 -14.88
CA VAL A 94 17.75 1.50 -13.56
C VAL A 94 17.58 0.43 -12.49
N SER A 95 18.58 0.29 -11.63
CA SER A 95 18.57 -0.63 -10.50
C SER A 95 18.63 0.12 -9.17
N TYR A 96 18.07 -0.48 -8.11
CA TYR A 96 18.28 0.02 -6.77
C TYR A 96 19.69 -0.30 -6.31
N ALA A 97 20.25 0.58 -5.48
CA ALA A 97 21.60 0.42 -4.97
C ALA A 97 21.61 0.52 -3.43
N PRO A 98 20.99 -0.44 -2.70
CA PRO A 98 20.88 -0.40 -1.24
C PRO A 98 22.24 -0.43 -0.53
N HIS A 99 23.29 -0.94 -1.18
CA HIS A 99 24.66 -0.95 -0.66
C HIS A 99 25.25 0.45 -0.40
N PHE A 100 24.69 1.50 -1.00
CA PHE A 100 25.13 2.89 -0.79
C PHE A 100 24.34 3.63 0.29
N GLU A 101 23.37 2.98 0.93
CA GLU A 101 22.61 3.60 2.01
C GLU A 101 23.46 3.83 3.25
N SER A 102 23.32 5.02 3.84
CA SER A 102 23.87 5.26 5.18
C SER A 102 22.96 4.67 6.26
N PHE A 103 23.49 4.49 7.48
CA PHE A 103 22.70 4.03 8.63
C PHE A 103 21.46 4.89 8.90
N SER A 104 21.57 6.21 8.70
CA SER A 104 20.45 7.13 8.86
C SER A 104 19.35 6.87 7.84
N ASP A 105 19.73 6.60 6.59
CA ASP A 105 18.79 6.35 5.49
C ASP A 105 18.03 5.05 5.70
N THR A 106 18.73 4.00 6.10
CA THR A 106 18.12 2.70 6.42
C THR A 106 17.15 2.83 7.59
N LYS A 107 17.52 3.59 8.62
CA LYS A 107 16.64 3.86 9.77
C LYS A 107 15.36 4.58 9.33
N GLU A 108 15.50 5.68 8.58
CA GLU A 108 14.37 6.46 8.06
C GLU A 108 13.44 5.58 7.20
N LYS A 109 14.01 4.77 6.31
CA LYS A 109 13.27 3.83 5.44
C LYS A 109 12.43 2.85 6.26
N LEU A 110 13.03 2.20 7.27
CA LEU A 110 12.33 1.22 8.10
C LEU A 110 11.28 1.86 9.02
N GLU A 111 11.57 3.02 9.60
CA GLU A 111 10.59 3.78 10.39
C GLU A 111 9.41 4.26 9.54
N GLY A 112 9.68 4.78 8.33
CA GLY A 112 8.67 5.18 7.37
C GLY A 112 7.75 4.01 7.01
N ARG A 113 8.34 2.82 6.75
CA ARG A 113 7.55 1.61 6.50
C ARG A 113 6.72 1.21 7.72
N ARG A 114 7.29 1.23 8.93
CA ARG A 114 6.56 0.88 10.16
C ARG A 114 5.35 1.80 10.37
N LYS A 115 5.52 3.11 10.15
CA LYS A 115 4.44 4.11 10.21
C LYS A 115 3.36 3.83 9.16
N GLU A 116 3.76 3.56 7.93
CA GLU A 116 2.83 3.23 6.83
C GLU A 116 2.01 1.97 7.13
N VAL A 117 2.66 0.90 7.60
CA VAL A 117 1.97 -0.34 8.01
C VAL A 117 0.98 -0.05 9.13
N LEU A 118 1.40 0.66 10.18
CA LEU A 118 0.55 0.98 11.32
C LEU A 118 -0.66 1.83 10.92
N ALA A 119 -0.48 2.77 9.99
CA ALA A 119 -1.57 3.60 9.45
C ALA A 119 -2.59 2.78 8.66
N ARG A 120 -2.14 1.77 7.90
CA ARG A 120 -3.03 0.85 7.17
C ARG A 120 -3.77 -0.11 8.09
N LEU A 121 -3.16 -0.52 9.21
CA LEU A 121 -3.80 -1.38 10.21
C LEU A 121 -4.86 -0.64 11.04
N ASN A 122 -4.78 0.70 11.14
CA ASN A 122 -5.71 1.52 11.92
C ASN A 122 -6.44 2.56 11.05
N PRO A 123 -7.34 2.14 10.15
CA PRO A 123 -8.01 3.04 9.20
C PRO A 123 -8.94 4.09 9.86
N GLY A 124 -9.29 3.92 11.14
CA GLY A 124 -10.31 4.73 11.83
C GLY A 124 -9.83 5.99 12.57
N ARG A 125 -8.52 6.27 12.66
CA ARG A 125 -8.00 7.34 13.56
C ARG A 125 -7.42 8.58 12.86
N SER A 126 -7.45 8.65 11.53
CA SER A 126 -6.83 9.76 10.76
C SER A 126 -7.79 10.86 10.28
N LYS A 127 -9.06 10.86 10.71
CA LYS A 127 -9.97 12.01 10.51
C LYS A 127 -10.25 12.68 11.85
N GLY A 128 -9.43 13.66 12.21
CA GLY A 128 -9.69 14.49 13.38
C GLY A 128 -8.45 15.16 13.93
N SER A 129 -7.94 16.17 13.23
CA SER A 129 -7.14 17.21 13.87
C SER A 129 -7.43 18.56 13.21
N THR A 130 -8.54 19.15 13.68
CA THR A 130 -8.63 20.51 14.19
C THR A 130 -7.97 21.62 13.38
N VAL A 131 -8.82 22.27 12.60
CA VAL A 131 -8.81 23.71 12.33
C VAL A 131 -8.51 24.46 13.63
N GLN A 132 -7.37 25.14 13.71
CA GLN A 132 -7.23 26.29 14.59
C GLN A 132 -7.54 27.54 13.78
N SER A 133 -8.77 27.99 13.94
CA SER A 133 -9.24 29.34 13.69
C SER A 133 -8.55 30.30 14.65
N SER A 134 -7.87 31.32 14.11
CA SER A 134 -7.60 32.57 14.82
C SER A 134 -8.30 33.71 14.08
N SER A 135 -9.52 34.01 14.52
CA SER A 135 -10.16 35.33 14.42
C SER A 135 -9.26 36.37 15.12
N GLY A 136 -9.08 37.62 14.72
CA GLY A 136 -9.60 38.43 13.61
C GLY A 136 -9.11 39.90 13.79
N LEU A 137 -9.68 40.80 12.96
CA LEU A 137 -9.53 42.28 12.90
C LEU A 137 -8.32 42.77 12.07
N SER A 138 -8.45 43.61 11.03
CA SER A 138 -9.52 44.53 10.60
C SER A 138 -9.39 44.92 9.11
N GLU A 139 -10.54 45.21 8.50
CA GLU A 139 -10.79 45.71 7.13
C GLU A 139 -10.63 47.25 7.05
N PRO A 140 -10.61 47.93 5.85
CA PRO A 140 -11.81 48.10 5.00
C PRO A 140 -11.61 48.19 3.45
N LEU A 141 -12.59 47.62 2.72
CA LEU A 141 -13.34 48.03 1.47
C LEU A 141 -12.77 49.16 0.56
N LEU A 142 -12.91 49.16 -0.79
CA LEU A 142 -14.12 49.10 -1.65
C LEU A 142 -13.76 48.94 -3.16
N ALA A 143 -14.55 48.17 -3.94
CA ALA A 143 -15.18 48.59 -5.22
C ALA A 143 -15.86 47.42 -5.98
N ALA A 144 -17.13 47.60 -6.34
CA ALA A 144 -18.01 46.77 -7.18
C ALA A 144 -17.67 46.95 -8.70
N THR A 145 -18.13 46.22 -9.74
CA THR A 145 -19.30 45.36 -10.08
C THR A 145 -18.97 44.59 -11.43
N PRO A 146 -19.90 44.08 -12.29
CA PRO A 146 -20.49 42.73 -12.48
C PRO A 146 -19.98 41.92 -13.75
N PRO A 147 -20.53 40.71 -14.08
CA PRO A 147 -19.92 39.72 -15.02
C PRO A 147 -20.60 39.56 -16.40
N PRO A 148 -19.99 38.78 -17.33
CA PRO A 148 -20.72 37.98 -18.33
C PRO A 148 -20.26 36.48 -18.43
N PRO A 149 -20.95 35.61 -19.20
CA PRO A 149 -21.24 34.22 -18.82
C PRO A 149 -20.49 33.09 -19.58
N ASN A 150 -20.53 31.88 -18.99
CA ASN A 150 -20.44 30.51 -19.57
C ASN A 150 -19.17 30.15 -20.41
N CYS A 151 -18.47 29.03 -20.21
CA CYS A 151 -18.93 27.63 -20.22
C CYS A 151 -17.92 26.67 -19.54
N VAL A 152 -18.48 25.80 -18.69
CA VAL A 152 -18.32 24.33 -18.61
C VAL A 152 -16.93 23.70 -18.80
N SER A 153 -16.40 23.11 -17.73
CA SER A 153 -15.67 21.82 -17.81
C SER A 153 -15.88 20.99 -16.55
N HIS A 154 -16.31 19.75 -16.79
CA HIS A 154 -16.75 18.75 -15.82
C HIS A 154 -15.65 18.35 -14.84
N ARG A 155 -15.91 18.56 -13.54
CA ARG A 155 -15.16 18.00 -12.42
C ARG A 155 -15.89 16.75 -11.94
N MET A 156 -15.39 15.57 -12.29
CA MET A 156 -15.91 14.30 -11.79
C MET A 156 -15.38 14.06 -10.38
N ASN A 157 -16.26 14.13 -9.38
CA ASN A 157 -16.02 13.60 -8.04
C ASN A 157 -17.21 12.71 -7.69
N SER A 158 -17.04 11.40 -7.78
CA SER A 158 -18.08 10.44 -7.45
C SER A 158 -18.02 10.12 -5.96
N LYS A 159 -18.98 10.68 -5.20
CA LYS A 159 -19.40 10.19 -3.89
C LYS A 159 -20.92 10.02 -3.95
N GLN A 160 -21.38 8.78 -4.06
CA GLN A 160 -22.75 8.39 -3.69
C GLN A 160 -22.61 7.83 -2.27
N GLN A 161 -22.96 8.56 -1.20
CA GLN A 161 -24.31 8.91 -0.74
C GLN A 161 -25.24 7.69 -0.76
N TRP A 162 -25.21 6.97 0.36
CA TRP A 162 -26.27 6.08 0.79
C TRP A 162 -26.88 6.74 2.02
N ASP A 163 -28.08 7.25 1.80
CA ASP A 163 -29.00 7.73 2.82
C ASP A 163 -29.91 6.55 3.18
N SER A 164 -30.17 6.32 4.46
CA SER A 164 -31.39 5.68 5.01
C SER A 164 -31.22 5.34 6.49
N GLY A 165 -31.97 6.07 7.33
CA GLY A 165 -32.75 5.46 8.41
C GLY A 165 -32.06 5.31 9.76
N GLU A 166 -32.30 6.31 10.61
CA GLU A 166 -32.18 6.23 12.06
C GLU A 166 -32.98 5.06 12.65
N ALA A 167 -32.39 4.35 13.62
CA ALA A 167 -33.10 3.74 14.73
C ALA A 167 -32.18 3.70 15.96
N GLU A 168 -32.72 4.20 17.05
CA GLU A 168 -32.09 4.56 18.32
C GLU A 168 -31.60 3.37 19.17
N TYR A 169 -30.53 3.65 19.94
CA TYR A 169 -30.20 3.18 21.30
C TYR A 169 -30.39 1.71 21.71
N LEU A 170 -29.30 1.05 22.15
CA LEU A 170 -29.09 0.66 23.57
C LEU A 170 -27.74 -0.06 23.77
N SER A 171 -26.94 0.49 24.68
CA SER A 171 -25.68 -0.05 25.17
C SER A 171 -25.94 -1.19 26.15
N HIS A 172 -25.30 -2.36 26.00
CA HIS A 172 -24.98 -3.24 27.14
C HIS A 172 -23.72 -4.08 26.85
N THR A 173 -22.67 -3.79 27.61
CA THR A 173 -21.61 -4.72 27.98
C THR A 173 -22.21 -5.93 28.69
N THR A 174 -22.03 -7.13 28.15
CA THR A 174 -21.84 -8.36 28.95
C THR A 174 -21.15 -9.46 28.15
N ASP A 175 -20.42 -10.22 28.94
CA ASP A 175 -19.69 -11.46 28.76
C ASP A 175 -20.33 -12.55 27.87
N SER A 176 -19.47 -13.47 27.48
CA SER A 176 -19.63 -14.56 26.51
C SER A 176 -20.84 -15.46 26.75
N SER A 177 -21.79 -15.43 25.83
CA SER A 177 -22.59 -16.60 25.44
C SER A 177 -22.95 -16.45 23.97
N ILE A 178 -22.83 -17.52 23.19
CA ILE A 178 -23.13 -17.54 21.76
C ILE A 178 -24.62 -17.18 21.61
N THR A 179 -24.90 -15.95 21.18
CA THR A 179 -26.26 -15.50 20.92
C THR A 179 -26.83 -16.32 19.76
N MET A 180 -27.77 -17.20 20.06
CA MET A 180 -28.58 -17.90 19.05
C MET A 180 -29.37 -16.85 18.25
N VAL A 181 -28.83 -16.49 17.08
CA VAL A 181 -29.45 -15.53 16.17
C VAL A 181 -30.77 -16.12 15.65
N SER A 182 -31.88 -15.42 15.92
CA SER A 182 -33.23 -15.74 15.48
C SER A 182 -33.30 -16.20 14.01
N SER A 183 -34.06 -17.27 13.77
CA SER A 183 -34.12 -18.05 12.53
C SER A 183 -34.65 -17.28 11.31
N ASP A 184 -35.40 -16.19 11.52
CA ASP A 184 -36.31 -15.68 10.49
C ASP A 184 -35.93 -14.32 9.88
N LYS A 185 -34.70 -13.83 10.15
CA LYS A 185 -34.22 -12.56 9.59
C LYS A 185 -33.51 -12.75 8.25
N ASP A 186 -33.94 -12.01 7.23
CA ASP A 186 -33.20 -11.88 5.98
C ASP A 186 -31.93 -11.05 6.23
N HIS A 187 -30.77 -11.63 5.94
CA HIS A 187 -29.45 -11.04 6.20
C HIS A 187 -28.93 -10.23 5.01
N PHE A 188 -29.45 -10.48 3.81
CA PHE A 188 -29.03 -9.85 2.57
C PHE A 188 -30.22 -9.25 1.81
N ALA A 189 -29.98 -8.23 0.99
CA ALA A 189 -31.03 -7.66 0.13
C ALA A 189 -31.49 -8.63 -0.99
N SER A 190 -30.64 -9.59 -1.37
CA SER A 190 -30.96 -10.61 -2.39
C SER A 190 -31.62 -11.84 -1.77
N GLN A 191 -32.81 -12.19 -2.26
CA GLN A 191 -33.54 -13.39 -1.82
C GLN A 191 -32.75 -14.69 -2.08
N SER A 192 -32.02 -14.79 -3.20
CA SER A 192 -31.20 -15.97 -3.53
C SER A 192 -30.09 -16.21 -2.52
N MET A 193 -29.46 -15.13 -2.02
CA MET A 193 -28.43 -15.23 -1.00
C MET A 193 -29.01 -15.69 0.34
N ASN A 194 -30.18 -15.16 0.74
CA ASN A 194 -30.85 -15.61 1.96
C ASN A 194 -31.27 -17.08 1.89
N GLN A 195 -31.74 -17.56 0.73
CA GLN A 195 -32.05 -18.98 0.53
C GLN A 195 -30.81 -19.88 0.74
N THR A 196 -29.65 -19.46 0.24
CA THR A 196 -28.39 -20.20 0.42
C THR A 196 -28.00 -20.26 1.89
N VAL A 197 -28.15 -19.17 2.64
CA VAL A 197 -27.89 -19.14 4.09
C VAL A 197 -28.81 -20.08 4.85
N ARG A 198 -30.11 -20.10 4.52
CA ARG A 198 -31.08 -21.01 5.13
C ARG A 198 -30.71 -22.48 4.87
N LEU A 199 -30.32 -22.82 3.64
CA LEU A 199 -29.90 -24.18 3.28
C LEU A 199 -28.65 -24.63 4.05
N VAL A 200 -27.64 -23.76 4.16
CA VAL A 200 -26.40 -24.09 4.89
C VAL A 200 -26.70 -24.29 6.38
N ARG A 201 -27.54 -23.44 6.98
CA ARG A 201 -27.89 -23.54 8.39
C ARG A 201 -28.73 -24.80 8.69
N GLU A 202 -29.65 -25.17 7.81
CA GLU A 202 -30.40 -26.44 7.93
C GLU A 202 -29.45 -27.65 7.93
N LYS A 203 -28.45 -27.65 7.04
CA LYS A 203 -27.43 -28.70 7.00
C LYS A 203 -26.60 -28.77 8.29
N LEU A 204 -26.22 -27.62 8.84
CA LEU A 204 -25.47 -27.57 10.11
C LEU A 204 -26.32 -28.08 11.28
N ASN A 205 -27.60 -27.69 11.36
CA ASN A 205 -28.52 -28.19 12.38
C ASN A 205 -28.73 -29.71 12.27
N LYS A 206 -28.80 -30.24 11.05
CA LYS A 206 -28.90 -31.69 10.80
C LYS A 206 -27.64 -32.44 11.26
N ILE A 207 -26.46 -31.85 11.07
CA ILE A 207 -25.20 -32.42 11.58
C ILE A 207 -25.19 -32.40 13.11
N GLN A 208 -25.56 -31.28 13.72
CA GLN A 208 -25.57 -31.15 15.18
C GLN A 208 -26.57 -32.13 15.83
N SER A 209 -27.79 -32.22 15.32
CA SER A 209 -28.79 -33.19 15.80
C SER A 209 -28.37 -34.65 15.58
N SER A 210 -27.64 -34.95 14.50
CA SER A 210 -27.08 -36.30 14.29
C SER A 210 -25.92 -36.61 15.25
N SER A 211 -25.14 -35.60 15.66
CA SER A 211 -24.02 -35.75 16.59
C SER A 211 -24.49 -35.95 18.04
N GLU A 212 -25.56 -35.27 18.45
CA GLU A 212 -26.14 -35.41 19.79
C GLU A 212 -26.74 -36.81 20.04
N HIS A 213 -27.08 -37.56 18.97
CA HIS A 213 -27.51 -38.95 19.10
C HIS A 213 -26.35 -39.94 19.35
N LEU A 214 -25.10 -39.59 18.98
CA LEU A 214 -23.93 -40.46 19.15
C LEU A 214 -23.16 -40.21 20.46
N GLU A 215 -23.27 -39.02 21.04
CA GLU A 215 -22.62 -38.61 22.30
C GLU A 215 -23.46 -38.97 23.56
N ALA A 216 -24.34 -39.98 23.49
CA ALA A 216 -25.01 -40.54 24.68
C ALA A 216 -24.25 -41.75 25.29
N GLY A 217 -23.11 -42.15 24.72
CA GLY A 217 -22.35 -43.28 25.26
C GLY A 217 -20.88 -43.30 24.84
N SER A 218 -20.01 -42.70 25.67
CA SER A 218 -18.63 -43.19 25.97
C SER A 218 -17.75 -42.02 26.43
N ALA A 219 -17.62 -41.85 27.75
CA ALA A 219 -16.62 -40.98 28.36
C ALA A 219 -15.64 -41.82 29.20
N VAL A 220 -14.45 -42.14 28.65
CA VAL A 220 -13.28 -42.52 29.46
C VAL A 220 -12.01 -41.94 28.83
N LYS A 221 -11.45 -40.91 29.47
CA LYS A 221 -10.14 -40.30 29.15
C LYS A 221 -9.03 -41.02 29.93
N LYS A 222 -7.86 -41.27 29.31
CA LYS A 222 -6.58 -41.49 30.01
C LYS A 222 -5.51 -40.51 29.49
N PRO A 223 -4.69 -39.90 30.36
CA PRO A 223 -3.68 -38.92 29.95
C PRO A 223 -2.39 -39.59 29.47
N ARG A 224 -1.76 -39.00 28.46
CA ARG A 224 -0.48 -39.41 27.85
C ARG A 224 0.67 -38.63 28.50
N VAL A 225 1.66 -39.34 29.04
CA VAL A 225 2.86 -38.76 29.68
C VAL A 225 3.92 -38.38 28.63
N ASP A 226 4.49 -37.18 28.79
CA ASP A 226 5.52 -36.56 27.95
C ASP A 226 6.94 -36.89 28.48
N ASN A 227 7.80 -37.45 27.62
CA ASN A 227 9.17 -37.84 27.96
C ASN A 227 10.17 -37.08 27.09
N ARG A 228 10.51 -35.84 27.45
CA ARG A 228 11.67 -35.13 26.88
C ARG A 228 12.94 -35.50 27.63
N ARG A 229 13.82 -36.27 26.96
CA ARG A 229 15.20 -36.54 27.42
C ARG A 229 16.13 -35.49 26.81
N ARG A 230 16.91 -34.84 27.68
CA ARG A 230 17.97 -33.87 27.39
C ARG A 230 19.25 -34.63 27.07
N ILE A 231 19.86 -34.40 25.91
CA ILE A 231 21.32 -34.45 25.68
C ILE A 231 21.63 -33.30 24.73
#